data_AF-A0A315ZEG1-F1
#
_entry.id   AF-A0A315ZEG1-F1
#
_cell.length_a   1.000
_cell.length_b   1.000
_cell.length_c   1.000
_cell.angle_alpha   90.00
_cell.angle_beta   90.00
_cell.angle_gamma   90.00
#
_symmetry.space_group_name_H-M   'P 1'
#
loop_
_entity.id
_entity.type
_entity.pdbx_description
1 polymer ?
#
loop_
_entity_poly.entity_id
_entity_poly.type
_entity_poly.pdbx_seq_one_letter_code
_entity_poly.pdbx_strand_id
1 'polypeptide(L)'
;MVRQIFEKHTAESVQVILDTGEIENAEEALKQQDISPLIIKKIITKAQGDLFKKYTEIGYQKIKRGASKAEVVELISEDLKGSILVSTLNKIERNYKNIRKNKLRLALKEKNQVHTLLRTYSDDFISQKEVAQWLIEILNSIKADQKRSKRNTILTGLGLFLFGGILTIMTSGLILYYGAIISGIITLVKGLTTKIVEIPDLSSYMKEELQTV
;
A
#
# COMPACT_ATOMS: atom_id res chain seq x y z
N MET A 1 -23.16 15.77 29.49
CA MET A 1 -24.48 15.26 29.05
C MET A 1 -24.52 14.86 27.57
N VAL A 2 -24.36 15.78 26.60
CA VAL A 2 -24.45 15.46 25.15
C VAL A 2 -23.50 14.35 24.70
N ARG A 3 -22.24 14.37 25.17
CA ARG A 3 -21.25 13.33 24.85
C ARG A 3 -21.63 11.94 25.37
N GLN A 4 -22.18 11.86 26.59
CA GLN A 4 -22.58 10.59 27.20
C GLN A 4 -23.77 9.97 26.46
N ILE A 5 -24.73 10.80 26.03
CA ILE A 5 -25.87 10.35 25.22
C ILE A 5 -25.37 9.81 23.87
N PHE A 6 -24.45 10.53 23.22
CA PHE A 6 -23.86 10.07 21.95
C PHE A 6 -23.08 8.76 22.10
N GLU A 7 -22.27 8.62 23.16
CA GLU A 7 -21.53 7.39 23.43
C GLU A 7 -22.46 6.21 23.75
N LYS A 8 -23.53 6.45 24.53
CA LYS A 8 -24.57 5.45 24.82
C LYS A 8 -25.21 4.93 23.53
N HIS A 9 -25.71 5.81 22.68
CA HIS A 9 -26.34 5.39 21.43
C HIS A 9 -25.35 4.76 20.45
N THR A 10 -24.08 5.15 20.48
CA THR A 10 -23.03 4.45 19.73
C THR A 10 -22.89 3.00 20.19
N ALA A 11 -22.83 2.76 21.50
CA ALA A 11 -22.75 1.41 22.06
C ALA A 11 -24.01 0.58 21.74
N GLU A 12 -25.19 1.17 21.84
CA GLU A 12 -26.45 0.52 21.46
C GLU A 12 -26.47 0.15 19.97
N SER A 13 -26.06 1.05 19.08
CA SER A 13 -25.96 0.75 17.65
C SER A 13 -24.93 -0.33 17.35
N VAL A 14 -23.79 -0.36 18.06
CA VAL A 14 -22.83 -1.46 17.96
C VAL A 14 -23.51 -2.77 18.30
N GLN A 15 -24.27 -2.83 19.39
CA GLN A 15 -24.97 -4.05 19.80
C GLN A 15 -26.00 -4.49 18.76
N VAL A 16 -26.83 -3.56 18.25
CA VAL A 16 -27.82 -3.89 17.21
C VAL A 16 -27.16 -4.41 15.93
N ILE A 17 -26.02 -3.85 15.53
CA ILE A 17 -25.25 -4.33 14.37
C ILE A 17 -24.68 -5.74 14.64
N LEU A 18 -24.20 -6.01 15.85
CA LEU A 18 -23.69 -7.34 16.22
C LEU A 18 -24.82 -8.39 16.21
N ASP A 19 -25.98 -8.04 16.76
CA ASP A 19 -27.11 -8.96 16.88
C ASP A 19 -27.73 -9.28 15.52
N THR A 20 -27.87 -8.26 14.67
CA THR A 20 -28.62 -8.39 13.40
C THR A 20 -27.73 -8.57 12.17
N GLY A 21 -26.46 -8.16 12.23
CA GLY A 21 -25.54 -8.15 11.08
C GLY A 21 -25.76 -7.00 10.09
N GLU A 22 -26.77 -6.15 10.29
CA GLU A 22 -27.16 -5.10 9.34
C GLU A 22 -27.17 -3.71 9.97
N ILE A 23 -26.68 -2.74 9.20
CA ILE A 23 -26.53 -1.34 9.63
C ILE A 23 -27.89 -0.64 9.63
N GLU A 24 -28.74 -0.98 8.68
CA GLU A 24 -30.08 -0.42 8.48
C GLU A 24 -30.93 -0.61 9.74
N ASN A 25 -30.80 -1.76 10.41
CA ASN A 25 -31.54 -2.05 11.65
C ASN A 25 -31.13 -1.13 12.80
N ALA A 26 -29.84 -0.80 12.91
CA ALA A 26 -29.35 0.15 13.89
C ALA A 26 -29.80 1.59 13.55
N GLU A 27 -29.85 1.95 12.27
CA GLU A 27 -30.41 3.23 11.83
C GLU A 27 -31.91 3.35 12.17
N GLU A 28 -32.69 2.29 11.93
CA GLU A 28 -34.12 2.25 12.24
C GLU A 28 -34.38 2.33 13.76
N ALA A 29 -33.60 1.60 14.56
CA ALA A 29 -33.70 1.66 16.01
C ALA A 29 -33.41 3.07 16.57
N LEU A 30 -32.50 3.82 15.94
CA LEU A 30 -32.25 5.22 16.31
C LEU A 30 -33.33 6.18 15.81
N LYS A 31 -33.93 5.94 14.64
CA LYS A 31 -35.06 6.73 14.11
C LYS A 31 -36.27 6.67 15.04
N GLN A 32 -36.52 5.53 15.68
CA GLN A 32 -37.60 5.35 16.65
C GLN A 32 -37.41 6.17 17.94
N GLN A 33 -36.20 6.68 18.20
CA GLN A 33 -35.86 7.46 19.39
C GLN A 33 -35.89 8.97 19.15
N ASP A 34 -36.49 9.43 18.05
CA ASP A 34 -36.59 10.84 17.67
C ASP A 34 -35.22 11.56 17.55
N ILE A 35 -34.18 10.79 17.18
CA ILE A 35 -32.84 11.32 16.98
C ILE A 35 -32.75 11.92 15.57
N SER A 36 -32.18 13.13 15.46
CA SER A 36 -31.97 13.80 14.18
C SER A 36 -31.16 12.93 13.19
N PRO A 37 -31.54 12.86 11.90
CA PRO A 37 -30.84 12.07 10.89
C PRO A 37 -29.33 12.34 10.78
N LEU A 38 -28.91 13.60 11.00
CA LEU A 38 -27.49 13.97 11.01
C LEU A 38 -26.72 13.31 12.16
N ILE A 39 -27.36 13.22 13.33
CA ILE A 39 -26.79 12.59 14.53
C ILE A 39 -26.76 11.08 14.35
N ILE A 40 -27.84 10.47 13.82
CA ILE A 40 -27.91 9.05 13.48
C ILE A 40 -26.73 8.67 12.58
N LYS A 41 -26.52 9.40 11.48
CA LYS A 41 -25.40 9.14 10.56
C LYS A 41 -24.04 9.15 11.27
N LYS A 42 -23.82 10.10 12.18
CA LYS A 42 -22.57 10.18 12.97
C LYS A 42 -22.41 9.01 13.94
N ILE A 43 -23.49 8.62 14.62
CA ILE A 43 -23.50 7.48 15.54
C ILE A 43 -23.17 6.19 14.78
N ILE A 44 -23.86 5.95 13.67
CA ILE A 44 -23.68 4.75 12.84
C ILE A 44 -22.28 4.70 12.24
N THR A 45 -21.79 5.81 11.69
CA THR A 45 -20.43 5.89 11.15
C THR A 45 -19.38 5.57 12.22
N LYS A 46 -19.60 6.04 13.46
CA LYS A 46 -18.71 5.73 14.57
C LYS A 46 -18.81 4.26 14.99
N ALA A 47 -20.03 3.73 15.14
CA ALA A 47 -20.25 2.34 15.51
C ALA A 47 -19.59 1.36 14.51
N GLN A 48 -19.79 1.59 13.22
CA GLN A 48 -19.10 0.86 12.15
C GLN A 48 -17.59 1.02 12.23
N GLY A 49 -17.11 2.25 12.45
CA GLY A 49 -15.68 2.54 12.59
C GLY A 49 -15.03 1.76 13.73
N ASP A 50 -15.70 1.70 14.89
CA ASP A 50 -15.25 1.00 16.09
C ASP A 50 -15.23 -0.53 15.86
N LEU A 51 -16.29 -1.08 15.25
CA LEU A 51 -16.34 -2.49 14.84
C LEU A 51 -15.23 -2.83 13.84
N PHE A 52 -15.11 -2.06 12.76
CA PHE A 52 -14.07 -2.29 11.77
C PHE A 52 -12.69 -2.22 12.38
N LYS A 53 -12.41 -1.24 13.24
CA LYS A 53 -11.11 -1.11 13.89
C LYS A 53 -10.80 -2.35 14.74
N LYS A 54 -11.73 -2.75 15.62
CA LYS A 54 -11.57 -3.91 16.50
C LYS A 54 -11.31 -5.18 15.71
N TYR A 55 -12.21 -5.55 14.80
CA TYR A 55 -12.15 -6.83 14.10
C TYR A 55 -11.07 -6.87 13.02
N THR A 56 -10.74 -5.74 12.39
CA THR A 56 -9.60 -5.69 11.47
C THR A 56 -8.27 -5.94 12.20
N GLU A 57 -8.12 -5.40 13.40
CA GLU A 57 -6.93 -5.62 14.23
C GLU A 57 -6.82 -7.07 14.69
N ILE A 58 -7.92 -7.66 15.19
CA ILE A 58 -8.00 -9.07 15.58
C ILE A 58 -7.60 -9.97 14.41
N GLY A 59 -8.27 -9.81 13.25
CA GLY A 59 -8.01 -10.61 12.06
C GLY A 59 -6.55 -10.49 11.60
N TYR A 60 -6.01 -9.28 11.56
CA TYR A 60 -4.61 -9.07 11.16
C TYR A 60 -3.60 -9.73 12.11
N GLN A 61 -3.80 -9.63 13.43
CA GLN A 61 -2.90 -10.28 14.39
C GLN A 61 -2.96 -11.81 14.28
N LYS A 62 -4.14 -12.36 13.99
CA LYS A 62 -4.35 -13.79 13.79
C LYS A 62 -3.62 -14.28 12.53
N ILE A 63 -3.74 -13.56 11.41
CA ILE A 63 -2.97 -13.84 10.18
C ILE A 63 -1.46 -13.77 10.43
N LYS A 64 -1.00 -12.75 11.17
CA LYS A 64 0.42 -12.59 11.53
C LYS A 64 0.97 -13.77 12.33
N ARG A 65 0.11 -14.47 13.08
CA ARG A 65 0.43 -15.69 13.84
C ARG A 65 0.33 -16.97 13.00
N GLY A 66 0.06 -16.87 11.70
CA GLY A 66 0.01 -18.00 10.77
C GLY A 66 -1.37 -18.61 10.56
N ALA A 67 -2.44 -17.93 10.97
CA ALA A 67 -3.79 -18.44 10.71
C ALA A 67 -4.14 -18.38 9.23
N SER A 68 -4.85 -19.41 8.77
CA SER A 68 -5.43 -19.55 7.45
C SER A 68 -6.60 -18.57 7.23
N LYS A 69 -7.03 -18.45 5.98
CA LYS A 69 -8.23 -17.68 5.63
C LYS A 69 -9.48 -18.22 6.34
N ALA A 70 -9.63 -19.53 6.42
CA ALA A 70 -10.78 -20.18 7.05
C ALA A 70 -10.85 -19.87 8.55
N GLU A 71 -9.74 -19.98 9.28
CA GLU A 71 -9.69 -19.68 10.72
C GLU A 71 -10.00 -18.21 11.03
N VAL A 72 -9.59 -17.28 10.15
CA VAL A 72 -9.94 -15.87 10.30
C VAL A 72 -11.42 -15.63 10.03
N VAL A 73 -12.00 -16.29 9.02
CA VAL A 73 -13.43 -16.21 8.76
C VAL A 73 -14.23 -16.73 9.94
N GLU A 74 -13.87 -17.91 10.46
CA GLU A 74 -14.52 -18.55 11.60
C GLU A 74 -14.50 -17.62 12.83
N LEU A 75 -13.30 -17.18 13.25
CA LEU A 75 -13.13 -16.28 14.40
C LEU A 75 -13.95 -14.99 14.29
N ILE A 76 -13.97 -14.35 13.12
CA ILE A 76 -14.69 -13.07 12.96
C ILE A 76 -16.20 -13.32 12.84
N SER A 77 -16.62 -14.47 12.32
CA SER A 77 -18.03 -14.85 12.20
C SER A 77 -18.70 -15.26 13.51
N GLU A 78 -17.92 -15.55 14.56
CA GLU A 78 -18.44 -15.74 15.93
C GLU A 78 -19.21 -14.50 16.40
N ASP A 79 -18.68 -13.32 16.09
CA ASP A 79 -19.20 -12.04 16.57
C ASP A 79 -19.91 -11.21 15.48
N LEU A 80 -19.41 -11.25 14.24
CA LEU A 80 -19.94 -10.46 13.14
C LEU A 80 -20.77 -11.31 12.18
N LYS A 81 -21.86 -10.73 11.68
CA LYS A 81 -22.76 -11.37 10.71
C LYS A 81 -23.09 -10.42 9.56
N GLY A 82 -23.85 -10.90 8.58
CA GLY A 82 -24.43 -10.07 7.52
C GLY A 82 -23.41 -9.24 6.73
N SER A 83 -23.85 -8.07 6.29
CA SER A 83 -23.06 -7.15 5.46
C SER A 83 -21.80 -6.61 6.16
N ILE A 84 -21.84 -6.46 7.49
CA ILE A 84 -20.71 -5.96 8.28
C ILE A 84 -19.57 -6.99 8.34
N LEU A 85 -19.88 -8.28 8.44
CA LEU A 85 -18.89 -9.37 8.39
C LEU A 85 -18.12 -9.34 7.07
N VAL A 86 -18.85 -9.36 5.94
CA VAL A 86 -18.26 -9.36 4.59
C VAL A 86 -17.36 -8.15 4.39
N SER A 87 -17.83 -6.97 4.77
CA SER A 87 -17.06 -5.72 4.68
C SER A 87 -15.79 -5.74 5.52
N THR A 88 -15.86 -6.33 6.72
CA THR A 88 -14.72 -6.47 7.64
C THR A 88 -13.68 -7.43 7.08
N LEU A 89 -14.09 -8.61 6.62
CA LEU A 89 -13.19 -9.61 6.02
C LEU A 89 -12.48 -9.06 4.78
N ASN A 90 -13.20 -8.36 3.91
CA ASN A 90 -12.62 -7.70 2.74
C ASN A 90 -11.56 -6.65 3.14
N LYS A 91 -11.80 -5.91 4.22
CA LYS A 91 -10.86 -4.91 4.74
C LYS A 91 -9.61 -5.57 5.34
N ILE A 92 -9.78 -6.66 6.08
CA ILE A 92 -8.68 -7.49 6.61
C ILE A 92 -7.80 -7.98 5.45
N GLU A 93 -8.40 -8.62 4.45
CA GLU A 93 -7.69 -9.18 3.29
C GLU A 93 -6.92 -8.08 2.54
N ARG A 94 -7.58 -6.96 2.23
CA ARG A 94 -6.96 -5.82 1.54
C ARG A 94 -5.79 -5.24 2.33
N ASN A 95 -5.93 -5.07 3.63
CA ASN A 95 -4.87 -4.53 4.49
C ASN A 95 -3.68 -5.50 4.54
N TYR A 96 -3.94 -6.78 4.71
CA TYR A 96 -2.90 -7.81 4.70
C TYR A 96 -2.13 -7.81 3.36
N LYS A 97 -2.86 -7.82 2.24
CA LYS A 97 -2.29 -7.75 0.88
C LYS A 97 -1.39 -6.53 0.68
N ASN A 98 -1.85 -5.35 1.08
CA ASN A 98 -1.07 -4.11 0.98
C ASN A 98 0.24 -4.18 1.79
N ILE A 99 0.18 -4.68 3.02
CA ILE A 99 1.36 -4.85 3.87
C ILE A 99 2.32 -5.86 3.24
N ARG A 100 1.80 -6.97 2.74
CA ARG A 100 2.60 -8.04 2.12
C ARG A 100 3.26 -7.58 0.83
N LYS A 101 2.55 -6.84 -0.03
CA LYS A 101 3.07 -6.18 -1.23
C LYS A 101 4.18 -5.17 -0.91
N ASN A 102 4.04 -4.38 0.16
CA ASN A 102 5.09 -3.46 0.59
C ASN A 102 6.35 -4.19 1.06
N LYS A 103 6.19 -5.27 1.84
CA LYS A 103 7.32 -6.12 2.24
C LYS A 103 7.99 -6.78 1.03
N LEU A 104 7.21 -7.21 0.03
CA LEU A 104 7.73 -7.77 -1.21
C LEU A 104 8.57 -6.74 -1.97
N ARG A 105 8.10 -5.49 -2.05
CA ARG A 105 8.86 -4.38 -2.66
C ARG A 105 10.20 -4.15 -1.98
N LEU A 106 10.27 -4.26 -0.66
CA LEU A 106 11.53 -4.14 0.09
C LEU A 106 12.46 -5.33 -0.19
N ALA A 107 11.94 -6.56 -0.08
CA ALA A 107 12.72 -7.77 -0.32
C ALA A 107 13.26 -7.86 -1.77
N LEU A 108 12.54 -7.34 -2.76
CA LEU A 108 13.01 -7.27 -4.14
C LEU A 108 14.19 -6.31 -4.30
N LYS A 109 14.23 -5.19 -3.55
CA LYS A 109 15.38 -4.26 -3.56
C LYS A 109 16.65 -4.89 -2.99
N GLU A 110 16.50 -5.85 -2.09
CA GLU A 110 17.60 -6.59 -1.45
C GLU A 110 18.17 -7.72 -2.34
N LYS A 111 17.74 -7.81 -3.60
CA LYS A 111 18.22 -8.77 -4.62
C LYS A 111 17.92 -10.24 -4.32
N ASN A 112 16.77 -10.52 -3.71
CA ASN A 112 16.29 -11.89 -3.54
C ASN A 112 15.89 -12.52 -4.90
N GLN A 113 16.07 -13.83 -5.04
CA GLN A 113 15.68 -14.56 -6.24
C GLN A 113 14.14 -14.61 -6.37
N VAL A 114 13.62 -14.42 -7.59
CA VAL A 114 12.16 -14.30 -7.84
C VAL A 114 11.38 -15.53 -7.40
N HIS A 115 11.90 -16.74 -7.65
CA HIS A 115 11.24 -17.97 -7.21
C HIS A 115 11.12 -18.04 -5.67
N THR A 116 12.14 -17.56 -4.94
CA THR A 116 12.10 -17.46 -3.48
C THR A 116 11.03 -16.48 -3.04
N LEU A 117 10.91 -15.34 -3.73
CA LEU A 117 9.88 -14.33 -3.43
C LEU A 117 8.46 -14.84 -3.72
N LEU A 118 8.24 -15.53 -4.84
CA LEU A 118 6.95 -16.15 -5.17
C LEU A 118 6.51 -17.11 -4.07
N ARG A 119 7.39 -18.04 -3.66
CA ARG A 119 7.09 -19.02 -2.62
C ARG A 119 6.92 -18.41 -1.23
N THR A 120 7.73 -17.41 -0.88
CA THR A 120 7.71 -16.78 0.45
C THR A 120 6.51 -15.86 0.64
N TYR A 121 6.01 -15.25 -0.44
CA TYR A 121 4.93 -14.27 -0.38
C TYR A 121 3.58 -14.80 -0.85
N SER A 122 3.51 -16.04 -1.35
CA SER A 122 2.25 -16.74 -1.58
C SER A 122 1.76 -17.45 -0.32
N ASP A 123 0.47 -17.35 -0.04
CA ASP A 123 -0.22 -18.01 1.07
C ASP A 123 -1.73 -18.15 0.74
N ASP A 124 -2.52 -18.60 1.71
CA ASP A 124 -3.97 -18.78 1.58
C ASP A 124 -4.74 -17.49 1.21
N PHE A 125 -4.14 -16.32 1.44
CA PHE A 125 -4.73 -15.03 1.09
C PHE A 125 -4.22 -14.49 -0.25
N ILE A 126 -3.04 -14.93 -0.69
CA ILE A 126 -2.32 -14.37 -1.83
C ILE A 126 -1.79 -15.51 -2.70
N SER A 127 -2.43 -15.72 -3.85
CA SER A 127 -1.97 -16.73 -4.81
C SER A 127 -0.60 -16.37 -5.40
N GLN A 128 0.16 -17.37 -5.86
CA GLN A 128 1.42 -17.14 -6.57
C GLN A 128 1.24 -16.23 -7.81
N LYS A 129 0.11 -16.37 -8.52
CA LYS A 129 -0.26 -15.51 -9.65
C LYS A 129 -0.39 -14.03 -9.24
N GLU A 130 -0.97 -13.77 -8.07
CA GLU A 130 -1.11 -12.41 -7.54
C GLU A 130 0.26 -11.84 -7.12
N VAL A 131 1.13 -12.64 -6.49
CA VAL A 131 2.51 -12.25 -6.18
C VAL A 131 3.29 -11.93 -7.45
N ALA A 132 3.15 -12.76 -8.50
CA ALA A 132 3.75 -12.55 -9.80
C ALA A 132 3.33 -11.22 -10.43
N GLN A 133 2.03 -10.91 -10.40
CA GLN A 133 1.52 -9.61 -10.88
C GLN A 133 2.12 -8.45 -10.09
N TRP A 134 2.18 -8.54 -8.76
CA TRP A 134 2.81 -7.50 -7.94
C TRP A 134 4.29 -7.33 -8.25
N LEU A 135 5.04 -8.42 -8.45
CA LEU A 135 6.45 -8.35 -8.86
C LEU A 135 6.61 -7.60 -10.17
N ILE A 136 5.78 -7.90 -11.19
CA ILE A 136 5.80 -7.19 -12.48
C ILE A 136 5.50 -5.70 -12.29
N GLU A 137 4.47 -5.36 -11.52
CA GLU A 137 4.12 -3.96 -11.23
C GLU A 137 5.24 -3.21 -10.51
N ILE A 138 5.83 -3.84 -9.48
CA ILE A 138 6.93 -3.27 -8.71
C ILE A 138 8.17 -3.10 -9.61
N LEU A 139 8.52 -4.09 -10.41
CA LEU A 139 9.63 -4.02 -11.36
C LEU A 139 9.41 -2.91 -12.39
N ASN A 140 8.21 -2.79 -12.94
CA ASN A 140 7.86 -1.72 -13.88
C ASN A 140 7.94 -0.34 -13.22
N SER A 141 7.46 -0.21 -11.97
CA SER A 141 7.59 1.02 -11.18
C SER A 141 9.05 1.36 -10.91
N ILE A 142 9.88 0.38 -10.52
CA ILE A 142 11.32 0.59 -10.30
C ILE A 142 12.01 0.99 -11.61
N LYS A 143 11.72 0.32 -12.74
CA LYS A 143 12.26 0.68 -14.06
C LYS A 143 11.83 2.09 -14.48
N ALA A 144 10.58 2.47 -14.23
CA ALA A 144 10.08 3.81 -14.51
C ALA A 144 10.75 4.87 -13.64
N ASP A 145 10.90 4.60 -12.34
CA ASP A 145 11.58 5.47 -11.38
C ASP A 145 13.07 5.61 -11.72
N GLN A 146 13.74 4.53 -12.13
CA GLN A 146 15.12 4.57 -12.61
C GLN A 146 15.24 5.37 -13.92
N LYS A 147 14.31 5.18 -14.87
CA LYS A 147 14.28 5.95 -16.13
C LYS A 147 14.01 7.43 -15.87
N ARG A 148 13.18 7.75 -14.87
CA ARG A 148 12.90 9.12 -14.43
C ARG A 148 14.06 9.71 -13.66
N SER A 149 14.69 8.96 -12.77
CA SER A 149 15.89 9.37 -12.03
C SER A 149 17.06 9.59 -12.98
N LYS A 150 17.29 8.70 -13.95
CA LYS A 150 18.29 8.92 -15.01
C LYS A 150 17.97 10.17 -15.81
N ARG A 151 16.72 10.35 -16.25
CA ARG A 151 16.30 11.58 -16.94
C ARG A 151 16.48 12.82 -16.07
N ASN A 152 16.15 12.79 -14.78
CA ASN A 152 16.34 13.90 -13.87
C ASN A 152 17.82 14.15 -13.60
N THR A 153 18.65 13.13 -13.37
CA THR A 153 20.10 13.29 -13.19
C THR A 153 20.77 13.79 -14.47
N ILE A 154 20.34 13.32 -15.64
CA ILE A 154 20.79 13.84 -16.94
C ILE A 154 20.28 15.26 -17.15
N LEU A 155 19.03 15.58 -16.81
CA LEU A 155 18.44 16.92 -16.97
C LEU A 155 19.02 17.93 -15.96
N THR A 156 19.32 17.51 -14.74
CA THR A 156 20.05 18.28 -13.73
C THR A 156 21.51 18.46 -14.15
N GLY A 157 22.15 17.42 -14.69
CA GLY A 157 23.51 17.50 -15.24
C GLY A 157 23.59 18.43 -16.45
N LEU A 158 22.64 18.32 -17.39
CA LEU A 158 22.48 19.23 -18.53
C LEU A 158 22.08 20.64 -18.07
N GLY A 159 21.22 20.76 -17.07
CA GLY A 159 20.81 22.03 -16.48
C GLY A 159 21.97 22.75 -15.80
N LEU A 160 22.79 22.06 -15.01
CA LEU A 160 24.03 22.60 -14.44
C LEU A 160 25.06 22.96 -15.51
N PHE A 161 25.18 22.15 -16.57
CA PHE A 161 26.07 22.40 -17.69
C PHE A 161 25.64 23.65 -18.49
N LEU A 162 24.33 23.79 -18.77
CA LEU A 162 23.76 24.92 -19.50
C LEU A 162 23.71 26.20 -18.65
N PHE A 163 23.30 26.15 -17.38
CA PHE A 163 23.35 27.32 -16.48
C PHE A 163 24.79 27.74 -16.18
N GLY A 164 25.71 26.79 -15.99
CA GLY A 164 27.13 27.07 -15.84
C GLY A 164 27.75 27.70 -17.10
N GLY A 165 27.24 27.37 -18.29
CA GLY A 165 27.63 27.93 -19.59
C GLY A 165 26.94 29.26 -19.97
N ILE A 166 25.76 29.55 -19.43
CA ILE A 166 25.00 30.79 -19.71
C ILE A 166 25.41 31.90 -18.73
N LEU A 167 25.69 31.60 -17.45
CA LEU A 167 26.19 32.59 -16.49
C LEU A 167 27.63 33.07 -16.80
N THR A 168 28.37 32.30 -17.61
CA THR A 168 29.79 32.55 -17.96
C THR A 168 29.99 33.58 -19.06
N ILE A 169 28.94 33.98 -19.80
CA ILE A 169 29.05 35.03 -20.81
C ILE A 169 29.02 36.44 -20.16
N MET A 170 28.60 36.57 -18.89
CA MET A 170 28.39 37.88 -18.27
C MET A 170 29.36 38.26 -17.13
N THR A 171 30.22 37.36 -16.63
CA THR A 171 31.12 37.71 -15.52
C THR A 171 32.53 37.11 -15.66
N SER A 172 33.51 38.01 -15.70
CA SER A 172 34.95 37.80 -15.83
C SER A 172 35.60 37.14 -14.60
N GLY A 173 36.73 36.46 -14.80
CA GLY A 173 37.69 36.09 -13.75
C GLY A 173 37.87 34.59 -13.53
N LEU A 174 38.89 34.01 -14.17
CA LEU A 174 39.32 32.62 -14.01
C LEU A 174 39.62 32.30 -12.53
N ILE A 175 38.89 31.35 -11.92
CA ILE A 175 39.33 30.36 -10.92
C ILE A 175 38.15 29.49 -10.40
N LEU A 176 36.89 29.97 -10.47
CA LEU A 176 35.69 29.11 -10.27
C LEU A 176 35.35 28.23 -11.50
N TYR A 177 36.26 28.22 -12.47
CA TYR A 177 36.12 27.77 -13.86
C TYR A 177 35.89 26.26 -14.02
N TYR A 178 36.49 25.43 -13.17
CA TYR A 178 36.46 23.97 -13.34
C TYR A 178 35.45 23.26 -12.44
N GLY A 179 35.03 23.85 -11.32
CA GLY A 179 34.20 23.16 -10.33
C GLY A 179 32.80 22.78 -10.84
N ALA A 180 32.11 23.72 -11.50
CA ALA A 180 30.75 23.51 -11.98
C ALA A 180 30.68 22.62 -13.23
N ILE A 181 31.63 22.79 -14.16
CA ILE A 181 31.74 21.97 -15.37
C ILE A 181 32.16 20.54 -15.00
N ILE A 182 33.15 20.37 -14.10
CA ILE A 182 33.55 19.04 -13.60
C ILE A 182 32.43 18.40 -12.79
N SER A 183 31.70 19.15 -11.95
CA SER A 183 30.54 18.61 -11.21
C SER A 183 29.41 18.17 -12.16
N GLY A 184 29.12 18.97 -13.19
CA GLY A 184 28.16 18.62 -14.25
C GLY A 184 28.56 17.36 -15.00
N ILE A 185 29.83 17.27 -15.43
CA ILE A 185 30.39 16.09 -16.11
C ILE A 185 30.40 14.87 -15.18
N ILE A 186 30.81 14.99 -13.91
CA ILE A 186 30.77 13.89 -12.94
C ILE A 186 29.33 13.41 -12.71
N THR A 187 28.35 14.32 -12.69
CA THR A 187 26.94 13.97 -12.51
C THR A 187 26.36 13.31 -13.76
N LEU A 188 26.73 13.77 -14.96
CA LEU A 188 26.40 13.15 -16.24
C LEU A 188 27.04 11.76 -16.38
N VAL A 189 28.33 11.65 -16.06
CA VAL A 189 29.09 10.40 -16.05
C VAL A 189 28.49 9.45 -15.02
N LYS A 190 28.21 9.86 -13.77
CA LYS A 190 27.51 9.02 -12.78
C LYS A 190 26.12 8.58 -13.27
N GLY A 191 25.36 9.45 -13.93
CA GLY A 191 24.08 9.10 -14.56
C GLY A 191 24.20 8.08 -15.70
N LEU A 192 25.33 8.09 -16.41
CA LEU A 192 25.68 7.14 -17.49
C LEU A 192 26.37 5.86 -16.98
N THR A 193 27.15 5.92 -15.90
CA THR A 193 28.04 4.86 -15.41
C THR A 193 27.59 4.18 -14.12
N THR A 194 26.47 4.56 -13.50
CA THR A 194 25.81 3.67 -12.52
C THR A 194 25.51 2.35 -13.22
N LYS A 195 26.44 1.38 -13.08
CA LYS A 195 26.26 -0.01 -13.48
C LYS A 195 24.97 -0.46 -12.84
N ILE A 196 24.02 -0.73 -13.71
CA ILE A 196 22.79 -1.42 -13.36
C ILE A 196 23.27 -2.72 -12.72
N VAL A 197 22.84 -3.00 -11.49
CA VAL A 197 22.65 -4.39 -11.11
C VAL A 197 21.65 -4.88 -12.13
N GLU A 198 22.12 -5.59 -13.16
CA GLU A 198 21.25 -6.23 -14.14
C GLU A 198 20.22 -7.01 -13.35
N ILE A 199 19.01 -6.46 -13.28
CA ILE A 199 17.86 -7.22 -12.88
C ILE A 199 17.62 -8.07 -14.12
N PRO A 200 17.88 -9.39 -14.08
CA PRO A 200 17.67 -10.24 -15.25
C PRO A 200 16.26 -9.99 -15.78
N ASP A 201 16.09 -10.03 -17.10
CA ASP A 201 14.79 -9.87 -17.71
C ASP A 201 13.92 -11.08 -17.36
N LEU A 202 13.30 -11.03 -16.19
CA LEU A 202 12.44 -12.06 -15.64
C LEU A 202 11.09 -12.11 -16.38
N SER A 203 10.85 -11.22 -17.34
CA SER A 203 9.60 -11.20 -18.11
C SER A 203 9.47 -12.40 -19.06
N SER A 204 10.58 -12.96 -19.54
CA SER A 204 10.60 -14.21 -20.30
C SER A 204 10.42 -15.42 -19.39
N TYR A 205 11.15 -15.48 -18.27
CA TYR A 205 11.06 -16.56 -17.26
C TYR A 205 9.65 -16.69 -16.65
N MET A 206 9.00 -15.55 -16.36
CA MET A 206 7.65 -15.54 -15.79
C MET A 206 6.55 -15.90 -16.79
N LYS A 207 6.76 -15.72 -18.10
CA LYS A 207 5.81 -16.18 -19.12
C LYS A 207 5.79 -17.70 -19.23
N GLU A 208 6.93 -18.35 -19.01
CA GLU A 208 7.09 -19.80 -19.05
C GLU A 208 6.49 -20.49 -17.81
N GLU A 209 6.72 -19.93 -16.61
CA GLU A 209 6.10 -20.44 -15.37
C GLU A 209 4.59 -20.23 -15.31
N LEU A 210 4.05 -19.13 -15.86
CA LEU A 210 2.60 -18.89 -15.91
C LEU A 210 1.85 -19.76 -16.94
N GLN A 211 2.57 -20.47 -17.81
CA GLN A 211 2.00 -21.45 -18.77
C GLN A 211 2.03 -22.90 -18.23
N THR A 212 2.76 -23.14 -17.15
CA THR A 212 2.98 -24.49 -16.57
C THR A 212 2.23 -24.72 -15.25
N VAL A 213 1.48 -23.72 -14.76
CA VAL A 213 0.54 -23.78 -13.63
C VAL A 213 -0.88 -23.56 -14.12
#